data_AF-A0A2D6E1R4-F1
#
_entry.id   AF-A0A2D6E1R4-F1
#
_cell.length_a   1.000
_cell.length_b   1.000
_cell.length_c   1.000
_cell.angle_alpha   90.00
_cell.angle_beta   90.00
_cell.angle_gamma   90.00
#
_symmetry.space_group_name_H-M   'P 1'
#
loop_
_entity.id
_entity.type
_entity.pdbx_description
1 polymer ?
#
loop_
_entity_poly.entity_id
_entity_poly.type
_entity_poly.pdbx_seq_one_letter_code
_entity_poly.pdbx_strand_id
1 'polypeptide(L)'
;MSKDYFDDNQVSLERVKQEYERIGITQDANKLALIQEGTYTTVEVSFLKDARNRKYTYKLHNSMKDKAVVGGHAIVDTDSGYKAVVIRTVHEQSQLDYNAMHAWKWVVAIVDDAWYTAQVEKERIALYEMSQAEARAKLEQSISGDLNELKSRWGF
;
A
#
# COMPACT_ATOMS: atom_id res chain seq x y z
N MET A 1 46.67 23.35 26.04
CA MET A 1 45.68 22.67 25.17
C MET A 1 44.34 22.68 25.89
N SER A 2 43.41 23.45 25.31
CA SER A 2 41.95 23.54 25.50
C SER A 2 41.31 23.07 26.81
N LYS A 3 40.87 24.03 27.64
CA LYS A 3 39.80 23.82 28.63
C LYS A 3 38.64 24.83 28.51
N ASP A 4 38.70 25.77 27.57
CA ASP A 4 37.78 26.91 27.51
C ASP A 4 36.69 26.79 26.43
N TYR A 5 36.50 25.61 25.82
CA TYR A 5 35.59 25.43 24.68
C TYR A 5 34.19 24.87 25.01
N PHE A 6 33.87 24.66 26.29
CA PHE A 6 32.61 23.99 26.70
C PHE A 6 31.59 24.85 27.44
N ASP A 7 31.94 26.06 27.89
CA ASP A 7 31.01 26.91 28.66
C ASP A 7 30.07 27.74 27.77
N ASP A 8 30.50 28.18 26.58
CA ASP A 8 29.66 29.00 25.68
C ASP A 8 28.44 28.24 25.12
N ASN A 9 28.50 26.90 25.07
CA ASN A 9 27.40 26.08 24.56
C ASN A 9 26.28 25.83 25.58
N GLN A 10 26.57 25.90 26.89
CA GLN A 10 25.51 25.76 27.91
C GLN A 10 24.67 27.04 28.03
N VAL A 11 25.33 28.21 27.93
CA VAL A 11 24.66 29.51 27.94
C VAL A 11 23.71 29.67 26.73
N SER A 12 24.09 29.09 25.59
CA SER A 12 23.25 29.05 24.38
C SER A 12 21.97 28.23 24.58
N LEU A 13 22.07 27.06 25.22
CA LEU A 13 20.93 26.16 25.41
C LEU A 13 19.93 26.65 26.46
N GLU A 14 20.40 27.32 27.53
CA GLU A 14 19.50 27.93 28.53
C GLU A 14 18.73 29.12 27.96
N ARG A 15 19.39 29.96 27.15
CA ARG A 15 18.71 31.06 26.44
C ARG A 15 17.65 30.54 25.48
N VAL A 16 17.98 29.51 24.70
CA VAL A 16 17.03 28.87 23.78
C VAL A 16 15.84 28.27 24.55
N LYS A 17 16.07 27.59 25.68
CA LYS A 17 14.98 27.07 26.53
C LYS A 17 14.09 28.18 27.11
N GLN A 18 14.67 29.26 27.60
CA GLN A 18 13.90 30.41 28.10
C GLN A 18 13.11 31.11 26.99
N GLU A 19 13.65 31.18 25.77
CA GLU A 19 12.94 31.68 24.59
C GLU A 19 11.73 30.76 24.25
N TYR A 20 11.92 29.44 24.26
CA TYR A 20 10.84 28.46 24.02
C TYR A 20 9.73 28.52 25.08
N GLU A 21 10.07 28.69 26.36
CA GLU A 21 9.10 28.87 27.45
C GLU A 21 8.34 30.20 27.34
N ARG A 22 9.01 31.27 26.88
CA ARG A 22 8.38 32.58 26.63
C ARG A 22 7.34 32.58 25.52
N ILE A 23 7.52 31.74 24.50
CA ILE A 23 6.61 31.63 23.34
C ILE A 23 5.45 30.67 23.66
N GLY A 24 5.41 30.06 24.85
CA GLY A 24 4.34 29.13 25.26
C GLY A 24 4.35 27.80 24.50
N ILE A 25 5.46 27.47 23.82
CA ILE A 25 5.63 26.21 23.10
C ILE A 25 6.01 25.14 24.12
N THR A 26 5.02 24.68 24.88
CA THR A 26 5.14 23.45 25.67
C THR A 26 5.38 22.28 24.73
N GLN A 27 6.02 21.19 25.19
CA GLN A 27 6.21 19.96 24.40
C GLN A 27 4.90 19.39 23.80
N ASP A 28 3.74 19.84 24.27
CA ASP A 28 2.43 19.52 23.71
C ASP A 28 2.08 20.27 22.42
N ALA A 29 2.79 21.34 22.06
CA ALA A 29 2.65 22.02 20.76
C ALA A 29 2.97 21.07 19.58
N ASN A 30 3.89 20.13 19.76
CA ASN A 30 4.17 19.08 18.77
C ASN A 30 3.03 18.05 18.66
N LYS A 31 2.25 17.84 19.72
CA LYS A 31 1.05 16.99 19.66
C LYS A 31 -0.13 17.74 19.04
N LEU A 32 -0.26 19.05 19.29
CA LEU A 32 -1.28 19.91 18.69
C LEU A 32 -1.01 20.19 17.20
N ALA A 33 0.25 20.29 16.76
CA ALA A 33 0.61 20.42 15.34
C ALA A 33 0.22 19.18 14.50
N LEU A 34 0.20 17.99 15.12
CA LEU A 34 -0.30 16.74 14.52
C LEU A 34 -1.83 16.64 14.46
N ILE A 35 -2.54 17.52 15.18
CA ILE A 35 -4.00 17.67 15.17
C ILE A 35 -4.34 18.98 14.42
N GLN A 36 -3.63 19.29 13.34
CA GLN A 36 -4.22 20.21 12.37
C GLN A 36 -5.30 19.41 11.61
N GLU A 37 -6.55 19.59 12.05
CA GLU A 37 -7.76 19.18 11.33
C GLU A 37 -7.56 19.49 9.84
N GLY A 38 -7.41 18.45 9.01
CA GLY A 38 -7.15 18.59 7.57
C GLY A 38 -5.76 18.15 7.08
N THR A 39 -4.89 17.63 7.93
CA THR A 39 -3.59 17.05 7.49
C THR A 39 -3.65 15.55 7.17
N TYR A 40 -4.65 14.84 7.68
CA TYR A 40 -4.82 13.42 7.46
C TYR A 40 -6.29 13.01 7.35
N THR A 41 -6.51 11.85 6.72
CA THR A 41 -7.76 11.10 6.74
C THR A 41 -7.52 9.73 7.35
N THR A 42 -8.55 8.89 7.42
CA THR A 42 -8.43 7.49 7.84
C THR A 42 -8.80 6.54 6.71
N VAL A 43 -8.17 5.36 6.73
CA VAL A 43 -8.44 4.28 5.79
C VAL A 43 -8.72 2.99 6.55
N GLU A 44 -9.69 2.22 6.07
CA GLU A 44 -9.88 0.85 6.50
C GLU A 44 -9.03 -0.06 5.62
N VAL A 45 -8.26 -0.94 6.24
CA VAL A 45 -7.41 -1.91 5.57
C VAL A 45 -7.67 -3.32 6.09
N SER A 46 -7.39 -4.31 5.26
CA SER A 46 -7.38 -5.73 5.64
C SER A 46 -6.05 -6.37 5.30
N PHE A 47 -5.54 -7.23 6.18
CA PHE A 47 -4.34 -8.01 5.88
C PHE A 47 -4.66 -9.14 4.90
N LEU A 48 -3.82 -9.33 3.88
CA LEU A 48 -3.99 -10.35 2.84
C LEU A 48 -4.14 -11.78 3.39
N LYS A 49 -3.49 -12.08 4.52
CA LYS A 49 -3.51 -13.39 5.16
C LYS A 49 -4.60 -13.55 6.22
N ASP A 50 -5.45 -12.54 6.43
CA ASP A 50 -6.49 -12.64 7.45
C ASP A 50 -7.75 -13.32 6.91
N ALA A 51 -7.89 -14.61 7.23
CA ALA A 51 -9.04 -15.43 6.85
C ALA A 51 -10.38 -14.89 7.39
N ARG A 52 -10.35 -14.03 8.43
CA ARG A 52 -11.56 -13.46 9.04
C ARG A 52 -11.96 -12.12 8.45
N ASN A 53 -11.23 -11.64 7.42
CA ASN A 53 -11.46 -10.36 6.76
C ASN A 53 -11.64 -9.20 7.76
N ARG A 54 -10.86 -9.21 8.85
CA ARG A 54 -10.92 -8.14 9.86
C ARG A 54 -10.43 -6.85 9.24
N LYS A 55 -11.17 -5.79 9.53
CA LYS A 55 -10.84 -4.43 9.10
C LYS A 55 -10.13 -3.72 10.24
N TYR A 56 -9.11 -2.98 9.87
CA TYR A 56 -8.31 -2.17 10.77
C TYR A 56 -8.24 -0.77 10.20
N THR A 57 -8.37 0.23 11.07
CA THR A 57 -8.40 1.61 10.60
C THR A 57 -7.05 2.26 10.89
N TYR A 58 -6.45 2.89 9.87
CA TYR A 58 -5.15 3.54 9.92
C TYR A 58 -5.26 5.00 9.52
N LYS A 59 -4.32 5.82 9.98
CA LYS A 59 -4.18 7.21 9.54
C LYS A 59 -3.48 7.27 8.20
N LEU A 60 -3.97 8.11 7.30
CA LEU A 60 -3.38 8.36 5.99
C LEU A 60 -3.14 9.86 5.83
N HIS A 61 -1.91 10.22 5.48
CA HIS A 61 -1.58 11.62 5.17
C HIS A 61 -2.35 12.10 3.93
N ASN A 62 -2.90 13.32 3.96
CA ASN A 62 -3.77 13.79 2.87
C ASN A 62 -3.07 13.88 1.52
N SER A 63 -1.74 14.11 1.47
CA SER A 63 -0.97 14.06 0.23
C SER A 63 -0.95 12.69 -0.47
N MET A 64 -1.35 11.63 0.24
CA MET A 64 -1.47 10.28 -0.29
C MET A 64 -2.92 9.87 -0.56
N LYS A 65 -3.92 10.72 -0.21
CA LYS A 65 -5.34 10.40 -0.35
C LYS A 65 -5.71 10.02 -1.79
N ASP A 66 -5.24 10.80 -2.76
CA ASP A 66 -5.56 10.58 -4.18
C ASP A 66 -4.91 9.31 -4.76
N LYS A 67 -3.87 8.79 -4.10
CA LYS A 67 -3.20 7.54 -4.47
C LYS A 67 -3.85 6.32 -3.82
N ALA A 68 -4.54 6.51 -2.70
CA ALA A 68 -5.19 5.44 -1.96
C ALA A 68 -6.48 5.03 -2.69
N VAL A 69 -6.40 3.99 -3.52
CA VAL A 69 -7.55 3.45 -4.24
C VAL A 69 -8.10 2.23 -3.51
N VAL A 70 -9.43 2.11 -3.43
CA VAL A 70 -10.09 0.91 -2.89
C VAL A 70 -9.71 -0.32 -3.71
N GLY A 71 -9.30 -1.39 -3.04
CA GLY A 71 -8.75 -2.60 -3.66
C GLY A 71 -7.24 -2.53 -3.92
N GLY A 72 -6.65 -1.33 -3.84
CA GLY A 72 -5.21 -1.13 -3.93
C GLY A 72 -4.47 -1.58 -2.68
N HIS A 73 -3.13 -1.49 -2.75
CA HIS A 73 -2.25 -1.97 -1.70
C HIS A 73 -1.56 -0.82 -0.97
N ALA A 74 -1.37 -0.98 0.33
CA ALA A 74 -0.63 -0.04 1.17
C ALA A 74 0.33 -0.78 2.10
N ILE A 75 1.37 -0.10 2.56
CA ILE A 75 2.27 -0.57 3.60
C ILE A 75 1.92 0.16 4.89
N VAL A 76 1.64 -0.61 5.94
CA VAL A 76 1.36 -0.10 7.27
C VAL A 76 2.41 -0.58 8.26
N ASP A 77 2.65 0.22 9.29
CA ASP A 77 3.44 -0.18 10.44
C ASP A 77 2.60 -1.03 11.41
N THR A 78 3.15 -2.14 11.89
CA THR A 78 2.53 -3.05 12.86
C THR A 78 3.51 -3.36 13.99
N ASP A 79 3.05 -3.94 15.10
CA ASP A 79 3.97 -4.26 16.22
C ASP A 79 5.06 -5.27 15.82
N SER A 80 4.81 -6.02 14.75
CA SER A 80 5.74 -6.97 14.15
C SER A 80 6.55 -6.40 12.96
N GLY A 81 6.52 -5.09 12.75
CA GLY A 81 7.14 -4.40 11.61
C GLY A 81 6.19 -4.08 10.46
N TYR A 82 6.74 -3.71 9.31
CA TYR A 82 5.95 -3.27 8.15
C TYR A 82 5.24 -4.43 7.45
N LYS A 83 3.96 -4.22 7.10
CA LYS A 83 3.14 -5.21 6.40
C LYS A 83 2.34 -4.60 5.27
N ALA A 84 2.21 -5.37 4.19
CA ALA A 84 1.31 -5.04 3.09
C ALA A 84 -0.14 -5.36 3.48
N VAL A 85 -1.04 -4.44 3.15
CA VAL A 85 -2.48 -4.53 3.39
C VAL A 85 -3.24 -4.09 2.15
N VAL A 86 -4.49 -4.52 2.07
CA VAL A 86 -5.43 -4.11 1.02
C VAL A 86 -6.31 -2.99 1.57
N ILE A 87 -6.41 -1.89 0.84
CA ILE A 87 -7.29 -0.78 1.16
C ILE A 87 -8.73 -1.20 0.87
N ARG A 88 -9.60 -1.10 1.86
CA ARG A 88 -11.02 -1.44 1.75
C ARG A 88 -11.91 -0.21 1.63
N THR A 89 -11.56 0.83 2.38
CA THR A 89 -12.32 2.07 2.43
C THR A 89 -11.35 3.22 2.64
N VAL A 90 -11.56 4.32 1.92
CA VAL A 90 -10.90 5.60 2.21
C VAL A 90 -11.97 6.56 2.66
N HIS A 91 -11.84 7.09 3.87
CA HIS A 91 -12.85 8.00 4.40
C HIS A 91 -12.63 9.42 3.87
N GLU A 92 -13.73 10.12 3.57
CA GLU A 92 -13.68 11.53 3.19
C GLU A 92 -13.30 12.42 4.38
N GLN A 93 -13.76 12.04 5.57
CA GLN A 93 -13.48 12.69 6.83
C GLN A 93 -12.84 11.69 7.79
N SER A 94 -11.93 12.16 8.64
CA SER A 94 -11.24 11.30 9.60
C SER A 94 -12.23 10.68 10.60
N GLN A 95 -12.41 9.37 10.53
CA GLN A 95 -13.20 8.62 11.50
C GLN A 95 -12.28 8.08 12.62
N LEU A 96 -11.84 8.96 13.52
CA LEU A 96 -11.07 8.53 14.68
C LEU A 96 -12.01 8.13 15.82
N ASP A 97 -11.84 6.90 16.30
CA ASP A 97 -12.38 6.51 17.60
C ASP A 97 -11.38 6.90 18.69
N TYR A 98 -11.76 7.91 19.47
CA TYR A 98 -10.96 8.42 20.60
C TYR A 98 -10.92 7.44 21.77
N ASN A 99 -11.82 6.47 21.83
CA ASN A 99 -11.87 5.45 22.87
C ASN A 99 -11.09 4.18 22.48
N ALA A 100 -10.42 4.17 21.33
CA ALA A 100 -9.63 3.03 20.91
C ALA A 100 -8.54 2.71 21.94
N MET A 101 -8.47 1.44 22.36
CA MET A 101 -7.47 0.95 23.32
C MET A 101 -6.02 1.07 22.82
N HIS A 102 -5.81 1.32 21.53
CA HIS A 102 -4.50 1.33 20.90
C HIS A 102 -4.26 2.63 20.15
N ALA A 103 -3.00 3.09 20.16
CA ALA A 103 -2.58 4.24 19.38
C ALA A 103 -2.72 3.94 17.89
N TRP A 104 -3.40 4.86 17.21
CA TRP A 104 -3.60 4.83 15.77
C TRP A 104 -2.28 4.92 15.01
N LYS A 105 -2.00 3.92 14.17
CA LYS A 105 -0.79 3.85 13.34
C LYS A 105 -1.01 4.49 11.97
N TRP A 106 0.08 4.88 11.34
CA TRP A 106 0.09 5.53 10.03
C TRP A 106 0.31 4.53 8.89
N VAL A 107 -0.31 4.82 7.75
CA VAL A 107 0.10 4.27 6.47
C VAL A 107 1.45 4.90 6.10
N VAL A 108 2.42 4.04 5.80
CA VAL A 108 3.80 4.43 5.50
C VAL A 108 3.95 4.73 4.01
N ALA A 109 3.33 3.90 3.16
CA ALA A 109 3.39 4.05 1.71
C ALA A 109 2.16 3.46 1.04
N ILE A 110 1.81 4.00 -0.12
CA ILE A 110 0.87 3.39 -1.06
C ILE A 110 1.68 2.67 -2.13
N VAL A 111 1.30 1.43 -2.44
CA VAL A 111 1.95 0.62 -3.46
C VAL A 111 1.26 0.87 -4.79
N ASP A 112 2.04 1.31 -5.78
CA ASP A 112 1.58 1.40 -7.17
C ASP A 112 1.79 0.04 -7.85
N ASP A 113 0.70 -0.66 -8.12
CA ASP A 113 0.69 -1.95 -8.81
C ASP A 113 0.21 -1.85 -10.27
N ALA A 114 0.09 -0.64 -10.83
CA ALA A 114 -0.43 -0.43 -12.17
C ALA A 114 0.41 -1.15 -13.23
N TRP A 115 1.74 -1.06 -13.12
CA TRP A 115 2.64 -1.74 -14.04
C TRP A 115 2.53 -3.26 -13.95
N TYR A 116 2.46 -3.79 -12.73
CA TYR A 116 2.34 -5.22 -12.49
C TYR A 116 1.01 -5.76 -13.03
N THR A 117 -0.09 -5.08 -12.73
CA THR A 117 -1.43 -5.43 -13.21
C THR A 117 -1.49 -5.43 -14.73
N ALA A 118 -0.87 -4.44 -15.38
CA ALA A 118 -0.78 -4.38 -16.84
C ALA A 118 0.03 -5.53 -17.43
N GLN A 119 1.08 -6.00 -16.76
CA GLN A 119 1.85 -7.18 -17.20
C GLN A 119 1.04 -8.46 -17.05
N VAL A 120 0.41 -8.67 -15.89
CA VAL A 120 -0.41 -9.87 -15.64
C VAL A 120 -1.54 -9.99 -16.65
N GLU A 121 -2.19 -8.88 -17.02
CA GLU A 121 -3.25 -8.93 -18.03
C GLU A 121 -2.72 -9.27 -19.42
N LYS A 122 -1.53 -8.76 -19.80
CA LYS A 122 -0.87 -9.15 -21.05
C LYS A 122 -0.53 -10.63 -21.07
N GLU A 123 0.02 -11.16 -19.98
CA GLU A 123 0.32 -12.57 -19.84
C GLU A 123 -0.95 -13.43 -19.94
N ARG A 124 -2.05 -12.99 -19.31
CA ARG A 124 -3.35 -13.67 -19.39
C ARG A 124 -3.88 -13.75 -20.81
N ILE A 125 -3.80 -12.65 -21.57
CA ILE A 125 -4.21 -12.62 -22.98
C ILE A 125 -3.32 -13.54 -23.82
N ALA A 126 -1.99 -13.47 -23.64
CA ALA A 126 -1.06 -14.31 -24.38
C ALA A 126 -1.31 -15.81 -24.12
N LEU A 127 -1.53 -16.21 -22.87
CA LEU A 127 -1.87 -17.59 -22.52
C LEU A 127 -3.19 -18.04 -23.15
N TYR A 128 -4.19 -17.16 -23.21
CA TYR A 128 -5.45 -17.46 -23.87
C TYR A 128 -5.26 -17.69 -25.38
N GLU A 129 -4.50 -16.82 -26.06
CA GLU A 129 -4.20 -16.95 -27.48
C GLU A 129 -3.40 -18.23 -27.79
N MET A 130 -2.43 -18.57 -26.95
CA MET A 130 -1.69 -19.83 -27.06
C MET A 130 -2.63 -21.04 -26.93
N SER A 131 -3.56 -21.03 -25.96
CA SER A 131 -4.52 -22.12 -25.79
C SER A 131 -5.43 -22.32 -27.02
N GLN A 132 -5.82 -21.23 -27.67
CA GLN A 132 -6.62 -21.26 -28.90
C GLN A 132 -5.81 -21.77 -30.09
N ALA A 133 -4.54 -21.37 -30.20
CA ALA A 133 -3.64 -21.87 -31.23
C ALA A 133 -3.39 -23.38 -31.08
N GLU A 134 -3.18 -23.86 -29.86
CA GLU A 134 -3.03 -25.30 -29.58
C GLU A 134 -4.29 -26.09 -29.91
N ALA A 135 -5.47 -25.56 -29.56
CA ALA A 135 -6.74 -26.21 -29.89
C ALA A 135 -6.94 -26.33 -31.41
N ARG A 136 -6.58 -25.30 -32.18
CA ARG A 136 -6.62 -25.33 -33.65
C ARG A 136 -5.63 -26.31 -34.22
N ALA A 137 -4.38 -26.31 -33.74
CA ALA A 137 -3.35 -27.24 -34.20
C ALA A 137 -3.75 -28.70 -33.96
N LYS A 138 -4.38 -29.01 -32.81
CA LYS A 138 -4.92 -30.35 -32.53
C LYS A 138 -6.06 -30.74 -33.47
N LEU A 139 -6.97 -29.81 -33.76
CA LEU A 139 -8.07 -30.05 -34.71
C LEU A 139 -7.53 -30.32 -36.12
N GLU A 140 -6.56 -29.53 -36.58
CA GLU A 140 -5.93 -29.70 -37.88
C GLU A 140 -5.20 -31.05 -37.99
N GLN A 141 -4.50 -31.46 -36.93
CA GLN A 141 -3.88 -32.78 -36.87
C GLN A 141 -4.91 -33.91 -36.91
N SER A 142 -6.03 -33.79 -36.21
CA SER A 142 -7.07 -34.82 -36.23
C SER A 142 -7.72 -34.92 -37.62
N ILE A 143 -8.09 -33.78 -38.23
CA ILE A 143 -8.68 -33.75 -39.57
C ILE A 143 -7.70 -34.32 -40.61
N SER A 144 -6.41 -34.00 -40.51
CA SER A 144 -5.40 -34.56 -41.40
C SER A 144 -5.23 -36.06 -41.23
N GLY A 145 -5.26 -36.56 -39.98
CA GLY A 145 -5.27 -37.99 -39.68
C GLY A 145 -6.48 -38.71 -40.28
N ASP A 146 -7.67 -38.19 -40.04
CA ASP A 146 -8.94 -38.74 -40.54
C ASP A 146 -8.99 -38.77 -42.08
N LEU A 147 -8.47 -37.73 -42.75
CA LEU A 147 -8.37 -37.67 -44.20
C LEU A 147 -7.40 -38.72 -44.77
N ASN A 148 -6.28 -38.96 -44.10
CA ASN A 148 -5.33 -39.99 -44.52
C ASN A 148 -5.90 -41.40 -44.32
N GLU A 149 -6.63 -41.65 -43.23
CA GLU A 149 -7.36 -42.91 -43.03
C GLU A 149 -8.43 -43.13 -44.11
N LEU A 150 -9.21 -42.10 -44.45
CA LEU A 150 -10.21 -42.18 -45.51
C LEU A 150 -9.57 -42.48 -46.87
N LYS A 151 -8.48 -41.82 -47.23
CA LYS A 151 -7.75 -42.12 -48.48
C LYS A 151 -7.25 -43.56 -48.52
N SER A 152 -6.65 -44.03 -47.42
CA SER A 152 -6.21 -45.42 -47.31
C SER A 152 -7.36 -46.42 -47.39
N ARG A 153 -8.55 -46.08 -46.87
CA ARG A 153 -9.71 -46.98 -46.86
C ARG A 153 -10.41 -47.08 -48.21
N TRP A 154 -10.35 -46.02 -49.02
CA TRP A 154 -11.01 -45.95 -50.32
C TRP A 154 -10.04 -46.09 -51.52
N GLY A 155 -8.75 -46.29 -51.26
CA GLY A 155 -7.76 -46.68 -52.29
C GLY A 155 -7.38 -45.56 -53.27
N PHE A 156 -7.36 -44.30 -52.80
CA PHE A 156 -6.84 -43.14 -53.52
C PHE A 156 -5.48 -42.70 -52.98
#